data_AF-A0ABD5ZSV1-F1
#
_entry.id   AF-A0ABD5ZSV1-F1
#
_cell.length_a   1.000
_cell.length_b   1.000
_cell.length_c   1.000
_cell.angle_alpha   90.00
_cell.angle_beta   90.00
_cell.angle_gamma   90.00
#
_symmetry.space_group_name_H-M   'P 1'
#
loop_
_entity.id
_entity.type
_entity.pdbx_description
1 polymer ?
#
loop_
_entity_poly.entity_id
_entity_poly.type
_entity_poly.pdbx_seq_one_letter_code
_entity_poly.pdbx_strand_id
1 'polypeptide(L)' 'MADTEPTETERFDAALEEGITLVEQGDTPLVAADWAAERYELSHRQTELEERIQEEVEDGDD' A
#
# COMPACT_ATOMS: atom_id res chain seq x y z
N MET A 1 -18.67 4.29 21.47
CA MET A 1 -17.44 3.67 20.95
C MET A 1 -16.62 4.83 20.42
N ALA A 2 -15.35 4.94 20.79
CA ALA A 2 -14.52 6.02 20.26
C ALA A 2 -14.29 5.72 18.78
N ASP A 3 -14.89 6.52 17.90
CA ASP A 3 -14.53 6.59 16.49
C ASP A 3 -13.15 7.26 16.47
N THR A 4 -12.10 6.48 16.70
CA THR A 4 -10.73 6.92 16.54
C THR A 4 -10.43 6.80 15.06
N GLU A 5 -10.31 7.94 14.38
CA GLU A 5 -9.84 7.99 13.01
C GLU A 5 -8.53 7.18 12.90
N PRO A 6 -8.39 6.32 11.87
CA PRO A 6 -7.20 5.50 11.74
C PRO A 6 -5.98 6.41 11.66
N THR A 7 -4.96 6.07 12.45
CA THR A 7 -3.71 6.80 12.43
C THR A 7 -3.05 6.71 11.06
N GLU A 8 -2.14 7.63 10.75
CA GLU A 8 -1.42 7.59 9.47
C GLU A 8 -0.70 6.24 9.26
N THR A 9 -0.17 5.64 10.34
CA THR A 9 0.45 4.32 10.30
C THR A 9 -0.54 3.21 9.96
N GLU A 10 -1.73 3.19 10.56
CA GLU A 10 -2.77 2.19 10.21
C GLU A 10 -3.25 2.34 8.77
N ARG A 11 -3.36 3.59 8.29
CA ARG A 11 -3.65 3.87 6.90
C ARG A 11 -2.54 3.37 5.97
N PHE A 12 -1.29 3.47 6.40
CA PHE A 12 -0.14 3.00 5.62
C PHE A 12 -0.09 1.48 5.54
N ASP A 13 -0.31 0.80 6.66
CA ASP A 13 -0.41 -0.66 6.70
C ASP A 13 -1.53 -1.17 5.79
N ALA A 14 -2.73 -0.58 5.89
CA ALA A 14 -3.86 -0.95 5.06
C ALA A 14 -3.64 -0.66 3.56
N ALA A 15 -2.95 0.45 3.25
CA ALA A 15 -2.54 0.78 1.89
C ALA A 15 -1.52 -0.23 1.34
N LEU A 16 -0.58 -0.68 2.16
CA LEU A 16 0.44 -1.66 1.80
C LEU A 16 -0.20 -3.03 1.52
N GLU A 17 -1.08 -3.51 2.41
CA GLU A 17 -1.80 -4.77 2.23
C GLU A 17 -2.68 -4.78 0.96
N GLU A 18 -3.44 -3.70 0.71
CA GLU A 18 -4.22 -3.60 -0.53
C GLU A 18 -3.30 -3.51 -1.76
N GLY A 19 -2.18 -2.79 -1.66
CA GLY A 19 -1.19 -2.68 -2.71
C GLY A 19 -0.61 -4.04 -3.12
N ILE A 20 -0.17 -4.83 -2.15
CA ILE A 20 0.35 -6.20 -2.39
C ILE A 20 -0.73 -7.07 -3.03
N THR A 21 -1.95 -7.04 -2.49
CA THR A 21 -3.09 -7.82 -3.04
C THR A 21 -3.40 -7.46 -4.50
N LEU A 22 -3.28 -6.18 -4.87
CA LEU A 22 -3.45 -5.75 -6.27
C LEU A 22 -2.35 -6.35 -7.15
N VAL A 23 -1.09 -6.29 -6.72
CA VAL A 23 0.03 -6.87 -7.48
C VAL A 23 -0.12 -8.38 -7.64
N GLU A 24 -0.54 -9.10 -6.59
CA GLU A 24 -0.85 -10.54 -6.67
C GLU A 24 -1.98 -10.86 -7.65
N GLN A 25 -2.92 -9.93 -7.85
CA GLN A 25 -3.99 -10.06 -8.85
C GLN A 25 -3.52 -9.77 -10.29
N GLY A 26 -2.27 -9.33 -10.48
CA GLY A 26 -1.65 -9.04 -11.76
C GLY A 26 -1.56 -7.55 -12.11
N ASP A 27 -1.84 -6.65 -11.16
CA ASP A 27 -1.51 -5.23 -11.32
C ASP A 27 -0.01 -4.99 -11.17
N THR A 28 0.43 -3.79 -11.54
CA THR A 28 1.83 -3.37 -11.32
C THR A 28 1.98 -2.74 -9.94
N PRO A 29 3.15 -2.90 -9.28
CA PRO A 29 3.40 -2.30 -7.95
C PRO A 29 3.21 -0.79 -7.96
N LEU A 30 3.54 -0.12 -9.08
CA LEU A 30 3.34 1.31 -9.26
C LEU A 30 1.85 1.70 -9.28
N VAL A 31 0.99 0.96 -10.00
CA VAL A 31 -0.46 1.24 -10.05
C VAL A 31 -1.12 0.91 -8.71
N ALA A 32 -0.70 -0.20 -8.09
CA ALA A 32 -1.18 -0.62 -6.79
C ALA A 32 -0.84 0.41 -5.71
N ALA A 33 0.39 0.92 -5.72
CA ALA A 33 0.85 1.93 -4.78
C ALA A 33 0.14 3.28 -4.99
N ASP A 34 -0.05 3.69 -6.25
CA ASP A 34 -0.75 4.93 -6.58
C ASP A 34 -2.21 4.90 -6.10
N TRP A 35 -2.92 3.81 -6.39
CA TRP A 35 -4.30 3.62 -5.97
C TRP A 35 -4.46 3.58 -4.44
N ALA A 36 -3.59 2.83 -3.76
CA ALA A 36 -3.61 2.74 -2.31
C ALA A 36 -3.24 4.08 -1.65
N ALA A 37 -2.21 4.77 -2.14
CA ALA A 37 -1.82 6.06 -1.62
C ALA A 37 -2.94 7.12 -1.78
N GLU A 38 -3.66 7.13 -2.91
CA GLU A 38 -4.79 8.04 -3.10
C GLU A 38 -5.97 7.69 -2.17
N ARG A 39 -6.28 6.41 -2.03
CA ARG A 39 -7.38 5.91 -1.18
C ARG A 39 -7.20 6.21 0.30
N TYR A 40 -5.97 6.14 0.80
CA TYR A 40 -5.63 6.32 2.21
C TYR A 40 -5.08 7.73 2.52
N GLU A 41 -5.14 8.65 1.55
CA GLU A 41 -4.60 10.02 1.65
C GLU A 41 -3.09 10.07 1.98
N LEU A 42 -2.37 9.04 1.52
CA LEU A 42 -0.94 8.84 1.67
C LEU A 42 -0.15 9.18 0.41
N SER A 43 -0.68 10.01 -0.49
CA SER A 43 0.02 10.45 -1.71
C SER A 43 1.42 11.03 -1.42
N HIS A 44 1.63 11.60 -0.24
CA HIS A 44 2.93 12.11 0.20
C HIS A 44 3.96 11.00 0.54
N ARG A 45 3.49 9.79 0.85
CA ARG A 45 4.27 8.56 1.10
C ARG A 45 4.07 7.50 0.02
N GLN A 46 3.52 7.87 -1.14
CA GLN A 46 3.32 6.96 -2.26
C GLN A 46 4.61 6.24 -2.66
N THR A 47 5.72 6.98 -2.77
CA THR A 47 7.02 6.39 -3.10
C THR A 47 7.47 5.37 -2.07
N GLU A 48 7.28 5.66 -0.79
CA GLU A 48 7.63 4.73 0.29
C GLU A 48 6.73 3.48 0.29
N LEU A 49 5.45 3.66 -0.06
CA LEU A 49 4.50 2.56 -0.22
C LEU A 49 4.86 1.68 -1.42
N GLU A 50 5.20 2.28 -2.56
CA GLU A 50 5.67 1.58 -3.77
C GLU A 50 6.91 0.75 -3.47
N GLU A 51 7.96 1.35 -2.88
CA GLU A 51 9.18 0.63 -2.51
C GLU A 51 8.88 -0.56 -1.60
N ARG A 52 7.92 -0.42 -0.67
CA ARG A 52 7.52 -1.51 0.25
C ARG A 52 6.72 -2.61 -0.43
N ILE A 53 5.75 -2.25 -1.27
CA ILE A 53 4.99 -3.22 -2.07
C ILE A 53 5.95 -3.98 -2.98
N GLN A 54 6.88 -3.27 -3.61
CA GLN A 54 7.85 -3.86 -4.51
C GLN A 54 8.79 -4.82 -3.78
N GLU A 55 9.33 -4.43 -2.61
CA GLU A 55 10.16 -5.31 -1.77
C GLU A 55 9.39 -6.58 -1.37
N GLU A 56 8.15 -6.46 -0.88
CA GLU A 56 7.34 -7.62 -0.45
C GLU A 56 6.97 -8.57 -1.60
N VAL A 57 6.72 -8.04 -2.80
CA VAL A 57 6.37 -8.86 -3.98
C VAL A 57 7.63 -9.47 -4.59
N GLU A 58 8.76 -8.76 -4.64
CA GLU A 58 10.03 -9.28 -5.16
C GLU A 58 10.65 -10.35 -4.25
N ASP A 59 10.51 -10.25 -2.92
CA ASP A 59 10.95 -11.31 -1.98
C ASP A 59 10.08 -12.59 -2.05
N GLY A 60 8.93 -12.55 -2.74
CA GLY A 60 7.99 -13.67 -2.87
C GLY A 60 8.28 -14.67 -4.00
N ASP A 61 9.26 -14.41 -4.87
CA ASP A 61 9.63 -15.26 -6.03
C ASP A 61 10.92 -16.06 -5.72
N ASP A 62 10.86 -17.08 -4.83
CA ASP A 62 11.89 -18.13 -4.66
C ASP A 62 11.28 -19.56 -4.68
#